data_AF-A0A257ZGR7-F1
#
_entry.id   AF-A0A257ZGR7-F1
#
_cell.length_a   1.000
_cell.length_b   1.000
_cell.length_c   1.000
_cell.angle_alpha   90.00
_cell.angle_beta   90.00
_cell.angle_gamma   90.00
#
_symmetry.space_group_name_H-M   'P 1'
#
loop_
_entity.id
_entity.type
_entity.pdbx_description
1 polymer ?
#
loop_
_entity_poly.entity_id
_entity_poly.type
_entity_poly.pdbx_seq_one_letter_code
_entity_poly.pdbx_strand_id
1 'polypeptide(L)'
;MGRHLGPADGVMAGLRLATYNVEWFNALFDDQGRLLADSGPSARYKTSRAEQLGALGTVFAALDADLVMVIEAPDTNGKRSTVTALETFARHFGLRARKAIIGYPSETEQEIACLYDPDRLSVRHDPKGAPTGSHGSADAPRFDGTFRYDLNADAVSETIRFSKPPLELAVTTKGGTALRLIGVHAKSKNPHGAVG
;
A
#
# COMPACT_ATOMS: atom_id res chain seq x y z
N MET A 1 48.47 -27.97 0.35
CA MET A 1 47.94 -26.59 0.47
C MET A 1 47.13 -26.28 -0.78
N GLY A 2 45.81 -26.44 -0.73
CA GLY A 2 44.89 -26.06 -1.80
C GLY A 2 43.71 -25.33 -1.17
N ARG A 3 43.59 -24.04 -1.46
CA ARG A 3 42.62 -23.14 -0.82
C ARG A 3 41.20 -23.58 -1.18
N HIS A 4 40.39 -23.79 -0.16
CA HIS A 4 38.95 -23.88 -0.27
C HIS A 4 38.43 -22.47 -0.60
N LEU A 5 37.94 -22.27 -1.83
CA LEU A 5 37.21 -21.06 -2.19
C LEU A 5 35.80 -21.22 -1.61
N GLY A 6 35.58 -20.62 -0.43
CA GLY A 6 34.24 -20.36 0.06
C GLY A 6 33.48 -19.41 -0.89
N PRO A 7 32.14 -19.38 -0.83
CA PRO A 7 31.36 -18.46 -1.64
C PRO A 7 31.80 -17.02 -1.35
N ALA A 8 32.03 -16.25 -2.41
CA ALA A 8 32.52 -14.89 -2.33
C ALA A 8 31.57 -14.01 -1.50
N ASP A 9 32.14 -13.31 -0.52
CA ASP A 9 31.47 -12.26 0.24
C ASP A 9 30.88 -11.20 -0.70
N GLY A 10 29.57 -10.95 -0.54
CA GLY A 10 29.10 -9.58 -0.33
C GLY A 10 28.75 -8.69 -1.53
N VAL A 11 28.27 -9.22 -2.65
CA VAL A 11 27.41 -8.38 -3.51
C VAL A 11 26.08 -8.22 -2.78
N MET A 12 25.83 -7.05 -2.20
CA MET A 12 24.50 -6.69 -1.69
C MET A 12 23.51 -6.94 -2.83
N ALA A 13 22.67 -7.97 -2.68
CA ALA A 13 21.62 -8.26 -3.66
C ALA A 13 20.82 -6.97 -3.91
N GLY A 14 20.48 -6.67 -5.17
CA GLY A 14 19.75 -5.46 -5.52
C GLY A 14 18.47 -5.26 -4.69
N LEU A 15 18.03 -4.02 -4.55
CA LEU A 15 16.76 -3.69 -3.91
C LEU A 15 15.62 -4.00 -4.88
N ARG A 16 14.64 -4.80 -4.45
CA ARG A 16 13.46 -5.19 -5.23
C ARG A 16 12.22 -4.49 -4.67
N LEU A 17 11.70 -3.52 -5.41
CA LEU A 17 10.48 -2.80 -5.08
C LEU A 17 9.39 -3.22 -6.06
N ALA A 18 8.19 -3.51 -5.54
CA ALA A 18 7.02 -3.83 -6.35
C ALA A 18 5.84 -2.93 -5.95
N THR A 19 4.91 -2.75 -6.88
CA THR A 19 3.57 -2.23 -6.61
C THR A 19 2.56 -3.19 -7.20
N TYR A 20 1.49 -3.48 -6.46
CA TYR A 20 0.47 -4.42 -6.91
C TYR A 20 -0.92 -3.97 -6.48
N ASN A 21 -1.81 -3.72 -7.46
CA ASN A 21 -3.24 -3.65 -7.21
C ASN A 21 -3.81 -5.06 -7.14
N VAL A 22 -4.18 -5.49 -5.93
CA VAL A 22 -4.63 -6.84 -5.64
C VAL A 22 -6.11 -7.04 -6.01
N GLU A 23 -6.87 -5.94 -6.07
CA GLU A 23 -8.31 -5.90 -6.28
C GLU A 23 -9.10 -6.66 -5.20
N TRP A 24 -9.78 -5.91 -4.32
CA TRP A 24 -10.63 -6.45 -3.24
C TRP A 24 -9.93 -7.36 -2.21
N PHE A 25 -8.70 -7.00 -1.78
CA PHE A 25 -7.97 -7.84 -0.83
C PHE A 25 -8.69 -7.98 0.52
N ASN A 26 -9.45 -6.96 0.92
CA ASN A 26 -10.27 -6.94 2.14
C ASN A 26 -11.21 -8.16 2.28
N ALA A 27 -11.74 -8.67 1.16
CA ALA A 27 -12.71 -9.77 1.14
C ALA A 27 -12.10 -11.14 1.51
N LEU A 28 -10.77 -11.23 1.58
CA LEU A 28 -10.04 -12.46 1.89
C LEU A 28 -9.69 -12.60 3.38
N PHE A 29 -10.08 -11.63 4.19
CA PHE A 29 -9.85 -11.62 5.64
C PHE A 29 -11.16 -11.47 6.40
N ASP A 30 -11.21 -12.02 7.61
CA ASP A 30 -12.24 -11.67 8.58
C ASP A 30 -11.90 -10.36 9.32
N ASP A 31 -12.76 -9.99 10.27
CA ASP A 31 -12.60 -8.77 11.06
C ASP A 31 -11.35 -8.81 11.95
N GLN A 32 -10.89 -10.00 12.33
CA GLN A 32 -9.68 -10.21 13.14
C GLN A 32 -8.40 -10.27 12.29
N GLY A 33 -8.50 -10.09 10.97
CA GLY A 33 -7.37 -10.16 10.04
C GLY A 33 -6.89 -11.61 9.77
N ARG A 34 -7.71 -12.62 10.08
CA ARG A 34 -7.42 -14.02 9.74
C ARG A 34 -7.83 -14.29 8.30
N LEU A 35 -7.06 -15.14 7.62
CA LEU A 35 -7.33 -15.54 6.24
C LEU A 35 -8.61 -16.39 6.16
N LEU A 36 -9.50 -16.03 5.24
CA LEU A 36 -10.67 -16.81 4.87
C LEU A 36 -10.33 -17.80 3.74
N ALA A 37 -9.51 -18.80 4.05
CA ALA A 37 -9.06 -19.82 3.09
C ALA A 37 -10.12 -20.93 2.89
N ASP A 38 -11.33 -20.54 2.49
CA ASP A 38 -12.46 -21.45 2.26
C ASP A 38 -12.96 -21.42 0.80
N SER A 39 -13.90 -22.30 0.49
CA SER A 39 -14.54 -22.40 -0.83
C SER A 39 -15.65 -21.36 -1.05
N GLY A 40 -15.81 -20.39 -0.15
CA GLY A 40 -16.76 -19.30 -0.30
C GLY A 40 -16.38 -18.37 -1.47
N PRO A 41 -17.34 -17.64 -2.05
CA PRO A 41 -17.06 -16.73 -3.15
C PRO A 41 -16.09 -15.63 -2.72
N SER A 42 -15.12 -15.33 -3.56
CA SER A 42 -14.33 -14.10 -3.46
C SER A 42 -15.08 -12.92 -4.11
N ALA A 43 -14.46 -11.74 -4.10
CA ALA A 43 -14.95 -10.58 -4.86
C ALA A 43 -14.65 -10.68 -6.37
N ARG A 44 -14.02 -11.77 -6.82
CA ARG A 44 -13.69 -12.04 -8.23
C ARG A 44 -14.68 -13.04 -8.83
N TYR A 45 -15.06 -12.80 -10.09
CA TYR A 45 -16.05 -13.62 -10.79
C TYR A 45 -15.60 -15.09 -10.84
N LYS A 46 -16.49 -15.99 -10.39
CA LYS A 46 -16.27 -17.45 -10.39
C LYS A 46 -14.96 -17.92 -9.73
N THR A 47 -14.45 -17.17 -8.75
CA THR A 47 -13.23 -17.52 -8.01
C THR A 47 -13.55 -17.61 -6.52
N SER A 48 -13.14 -18.69 -5.86
CA SER A 48 -13.25 -18.82 -4.40
C SER A 48 -12.17 -18.02 -3.67
N ARG A 49 -12.39 -17.75 -2.37
CA ARG A 49 -11.40 -17.07 -1.54
C ARG A 49 -10.10 -17.87 -1.41
N ALA A 50 -10.20 -19.20 -1.26
CA ALA A 50 -9.03 -20.09 -1.23
C ALA A 50 -8.21 -20.02 -2.53
N GLU A 51 -8.87 -20.04 -3.71
CA GLU A 51 -8.18 -19.94 -5.01
C GLU A 51 -7.49 -18.58 -5.17
N GLN A 52 -8.18 -17.47 -4.86
CA GLN A 52 -7.59 -16.14 -4.93
C GLN A 52 -6.41 -16.01 -3.95
N LEU A 53 -6.56 -16.48 -2.71
CA LEU A 53 -5.48 -16.46 -1.71
C LEU A 53 -4.25 -17.26 -2.17
N GLY A 54 -4.44 -18.48 -2.70
CA GLY A 54 -3.35 -19.30 -3.19
C GLY A 54 -2.61 -18.67 -4.39
N ALA A 55 -3.36 -18.07 -5.32
CA ALA A 55 -2.79 -17.34 -6.44
C ALA A 55 -1.98 -16.12 -5.98
N LEU A 56 -2.52 -15.33 -5.05
CA LEU A 56 -1.81 -14.18 -4.48
C LEU A 56 -0.55 -14.64 -3.73
N GLY A 57 -0.63 -15.69 -2.91
CA GLY A 57 0.53 -16.25 -2.23
C GLY A 57 1.65 -16.64 -3.21
N THR A 58 1.28 -17.29 -4.31
CA THR A 58 2.22 -17.67 -5.39
C THR A 58 2.89 -16.44 -6.01
N VAL A 59 2.11 -15.41 -6.37
CA VAL A 59 2.63 -14.17 -6.96
C VAL A 59 3.55 -13.44 -5.99
N PHE A 60 3.13 -13.23 -4.75
CA PHE A 60 3.94 -12.52 -3.75
C PHE A 60 5.25 -13.25 -3.42
N ALA A 61 5.22 -14.59 -3.34
CA ALA A 61 6.42 -15.39 -3.17
C ALA A 61 7.37 -15.27 -4.38
N ALA A 62 6.82 -15.29 -5.60
CA ALA A 62 7.60 -15.15 -6.83
C ALA A 62 8.20 -13.74 -7.03
N LEU A 63 7.49 -12.69 -6.57
CA LEU A 63 8.03 -11.33 -6.56
C LEU A 63 9.31 -11.25 -5.72
N ASP A 64 9.35 -11.99 -4.59
CA ASP A 64 10.48 -12.03 -3.66
C ASP A 64 11.02 -10.61 -3.43
N ALA A 65 10.11 -9.69 -3.04
CA ALA A 65 10.35 -8.26 -2.99
C ALA A 65 10.75 -7.78 -1.58
N ASP A 66 11.57 -6.73 -1.53
CA ASP A 66 11.95 -6.04 -0.28
C ASP A 66 10.82 -5.17 0.22
N LEU A 67 10.03 -4.64 -0.71
CA LEU A 67 8.90 -3.78 -0.45
C LEU A 67 7.84 -4.02 -1.53
N VAL A 68 6.59 -4.15 -1.10
CA VAL A 68 5.41 -4.17 -1.97
C VAL A 68 4.48 -3.05 -1.53
N MET A 69 4.27 -2.08 -2.41
CA MET A 69 3.16 -1.15 -2.30
C MET A 69 1.88 -1.88 -2.71
N VAL A 70 1.02 -2.17 -1.75
CA VAL A 70 -0.24 -2.88 -1.94
C VAL A 70 -1.35 -1.86 -2.16
N ILE A 71 -1.93 -1.89 -3.35
CA ILE A 71 -3.09 -1.08 -3.73
C ILE A 71 -4.35 -1.95 -3.58
N GLU A 72 -5.41 -1.36 -3.01
CA GLU A 72 -6.61 -2.08 -2.57
C GLU A 72 -6.32 -3.10 -1.46
N ALA A 73 -5.48 -2.69 -0.50
CA ALA A 73 -5.19 -3.43 0.71
C ALA A 73 -6.45 -3.59 1.59
N PRO A 74 -6.44 -4.53 2.55
CA PRO A 74 -7.53 -4.72 3.51
C PRO A 74 -7.82 -3.46 4.32
N ASP A 75 -9.02 -3.33 4.84
CA ASP A 75 -9.50 -2.11 5.51
C ASP A 75 -8.89 -1.89 6.91
N THR A 76 -8.77 -0.62 7.34
CA THR A 76 -8.46 -0.22 8.72
C THR A 76 -9.57 0.63 9.30
N ASN A 77 -10.18 0.16 10.38
CA ASN A 77 -11.23 0.88 11.10
C ASN A 77 -11.30 0.40 12.57
N GLY A 78 -12.37 0.76 13.31
CA GLY A 78 -12.53 0.35 14.71
C GLY A 78 -12.66 -1.18 14.95
N LYS A 79 -12.87 -1.97 13.90
CA LYS A 79 -12.99 -3.43 13.94
C LYS A 79 -11.84 -4.13 13.22
N ARG A 80 -11.38 -3.58 12.10
CA ARG A 80 -10.41 -4.20 11.17
C ARG A 80 -9.07 -3.49 11.19
N SER A 81 -7.99 -4.22 10.88
CA SER A 81 -6.63 -3.69 10.81
C SER A 81 -5.91 -4.23 9.58
N THR A 82 -5.58 -3.33 8.64
CA THR A 82 -4.77 -3.62 7.44
C THR A 82 -3.44 -4.23 7.83
N VAL A 83 -2.79 -3.69 8.85
CA VAL A 83 -1.48 -4.16 9.34
C VAL A 83 -1.59 -5.62 9.81
N THR A 84 -2.58 -5.92 10.65
CA THR A 84 -2.78 -7.29 11.16
C THR A 84 -3.07 -8.27 10.03
N ALA A 85 -3.93 -7.89 9.09
CA ALA A 85 -4.30 -8.72 7.94
C ALA A 85 -3.08 -9.01 7.05
N LEU A 86 -2.36 -7.98 6.59
CA LEU A 86 -1.22 -8.15 5.69
C LEU A 86 -0.05 -8.88 6.35
N GLU A 87 0.21 -8.67 7.63
CA GLU A 87 1.25 -9.43 8.34
C GLU A 87 0.83 -10.90 8.56
N THR A 88 -0.48 -11.17 8.71
CA THR A 88 -0.99 -12.55 8.75
C THR A 88 -0.84 -13.25 7.41
N PHE A 89 -1.14 -12.56 6.31
CA PHE A 89 -0.89 -13.04 4.96
C PHE A 89 0.59 -13.33 4.73
N ALA A 90 1.48 -12.39 5.06
CA ALA A 90 2.91 -12.56 4.89
C ALA A 90 3.47 -13.73 5.69
N ARG A 91 3.02 -13.90 6.95
CA ARG A 91 3.39 -15.07 7.76
C ARG A 91 2.91 -16.39 7.15
N HIS A 92 1.66 -16.44 6.69
CA HIS A 92 1.07 -17.65 6.12
C HIS A 92 1.83 -18.14 4.89
N PHE A 93 2.27 -17.22 4.03
CA PHE A 93 3.00 -17.54 2.79
C PHE A 93 4.53 -17.45 2.92
N GLY A 94 5.07 -17.21 4.12
CA GLY A 94 6.53 -17.17 4.35
C GLY A 94 7.25 -16.04 3.61
N LEU A 95 6.61 -14.89 3.43
CA LEU A 95 7.18 -13.76 2.69
C LEU A 95 8.26 -13.05 3.52
N ARG A 96 9.33 -12.58 2.87
CA ARG A 96 10.34 -11.73 3.53
C ARG A 96 9.82 -10.33 3.84
N ALA A 97 9.01 -9.77 2.94
CA ALA A 97 8.24 -8.56 3.18
C ALA A 97 7.09 -8.87 4.15
N ARG A 98 7.37 -8.74 5.45
CA ARG A 98 6.55 -9.29 6.54
C ARG A 98 6.08 -8.29 7.58
N LYS A 99 6.49 -7.03 7.46
CA LYS A 99 5.97 -5.94 8.28
C LYS A 99 5.14 -5.02 7.40
N ALA A 100 4.03 -4.53 7.94
CA ALA A 100 3.13 -3.66 7.22
C ALA A 100 3.07 -2.26 7.85
N ILE A 101 2.86 -1.25 7.02
CA ILE A 101 2.56 0.11 7.45
C ILE A 101 1.50 0.72 6.53
N ILE A 102 0.63 1.53 7.11
CA ILE A 102 -0.34 2.37 6.41
C ILE A 102 -0.05 3.84 6.74
N GLY A 103 -0.64 4.74 5.94
CA GLY A 103 -0.62 6.17 6.18
C GLY A 103 -1.91 6.62 6.84
N TYR A 104 -2.53 7.64 6.26
CA TYR A 104 -3.89 8.02 6.62
C TYR A 104 -4.87 6.94 6.14
N PRO A 105 -5.84 6.54 6.99
CA PRO A 105 -6.81 5.52 6.62
C PRO A 105 -7.66 6.02 5.46
N SER A 106 -8.01 5.09 4.58
CA SER A 106 -8.94 5.32 3.50
C SER A 106 -10.37 5.41 4.04
N GLU A 107 -11.20 6.26 3.42
CA GLU A 107 -12.66 6.29 3.68
C GLU A 107 -13.39 5.15 2.94
N THR A 108 -12.64 4.30 2.27
CA THR A 108 -13.10 3.16 1.47
C THR A 108 -12.44 1.88 1.96
N GLU A 109 -13.04 0.72 1.71
CA GLU A 109 -12.45 -0.60 2.02
C GLU A 109 -11.29 -0.99 1.07
N GLN A 110 -10.53 0.00 0.58
CA GLN A 110 -9.46 -0.15 -0.41
C GLN A 110 -8.25 0.68 0.00
N GLU A 111 -7.57 0.22 1.05
CA GLU A 111 -6.41 0.91 1.62
C GLU A 111 -5.22 0.94 0.66
N ILE A 112 -4.30 1.88 0.92
CA ILE A 112 -2.95 1.89 0.35
C ILE A 112 -1.99 1.52 1.48
N ALA A 113 -1.30 0.39 1.34
CA ALA A 113 -0.42 -0.13 2.37
C ALA A 113 0.95 -0.50 1.81
N CYS A 114 1.94 -0.58 2.68
CA CYS A 114 3.27 -1.05 2.33
C CYS A 114 3.63 -2.28 3.16
N LEU A 115 3.87 -3.40 2.50
CA LEU A 115 4.57 -4.56 3.08
C LEU A 115 6.06 -4.41 2.81
N TYR A 116 6.91 -4.64 3.82
CA TYR A 116 8.36 -4.51 3.68
C TYR A 116 9.13 -5.54 4.50
N ASP A 117 10.36 -5.82 4.07
CA ASP A 117 11.32 -6.68 4.76
C ASP A 117 12.08 -5.85 5.80
N PRO A 118 11.76 -6.01 7.11
CA PRO A 118 12.40 -5.21 8.16
C PRO A 118 13.88 -5.54 8.35
N ASP A 119 14.38 -6.66 7.81
CA ASP A 119 15.82 -6.98 7.90
C ASP A 119 16.64 -6.20 6.87
N ARG A 120 15.97 -5.65 5.84
CA ARG A 120 16.59 -4.88 4.76
C ARG A 120 16.21 -3.41 4.78
N LEU A 121 15.03 -3.06 5.29
CA LEU A 121 14.46 -1.71 5.22
C LEU A 121 13.93 -1.23 6.57
N SER A 122 14.22 0.03 6.90
CA SER A 122 13.47 0.82 7.86
C SER A 122 12.47 1.71 7.12
N VAL A 123 11.19 1.63 7.47
CA VAL A 123 10.11 2.34 6.78
C VAL A 123 9.28 3.13 7.80
N ARG A 124 9.00 4.39 7.52
CA ARG A 124 8.07 5.20 8.32
C ARG A 124 7.16 6.04 7.41
N HIS A 125 5.93 6.28 7.87
CA HIS A 125 5.04 7.27 7.27
C HIS A 125 5.69 8.66 7.36
N ASP A 126 5.76 9.37 6.24
CA ASP A 126 6.46 10.64 6.10
C ASP A 126 5.64 11.66 5.31
N PRO A 127 4.45 12.05 5.82
CA PRO A 127 3.57 12.97 5.12
C PRO A 127 4.21 14.33 4.93
N LYS A 128 3.92 14.98 3.79
CA LYS A 128 4.35 16.35 3.47
C LYS A 128 3.17 17.29 3.34
N GLY A 129 3.49 18.59 3.36
CA GLY A 129 2.49 19.64 3.41
C GLY A 129 1.97 19.90 4.82
N ALA A 130 1.33 21.04 4.98
CA ALA A 130 0.65 21.39 6.22
C ALA A 130 -0.71 20.69 6.32
N PRO A 131 -1.18 20.36 7.54
CA PRO A 131 -2.59 20.00 7.73
C PRO A 131 -3.48 21.19 7.38
N THR A 132 -4.72 20.91 6.98
CA THR A 132 -5.70 21.96 6.66
C THR A 132 -6.78 22.05 7.73
N GLY A 133 -7.23 23.28 8.01
CA GLY A 133 -8.48 23.50 8.74
C GLY A 133 -9.71 23.29 7.86
N SER A 134 -10.88 23.67 8.39
CA SER A 134 -12.18 23.60 7.68
C SER A 134 -12.22 24.37 6.36
N HIS A 135 -11.34 25.36 6.19
CA HIS A 135 -11.27 26.20 4.99
C HIS A 135 -10.37 25.64 3.87
N GLY A 136 -9.70 24.49 4.08
CA GLY A 136 -8.74 23.95 3.10
C GLY A 136 -7.50 24.83 2.91
N SER A 137 -6.74 24.54 1.85
CA SER A 137 -5.51 25.27 1.48
C SER A 137 -5.41 25.44 -0.04
N ALA A 138 -4.93 26.60 -0.49
CA ALA A 138 -4.53 26.83 -1.88
C ALA A 138 -3.09 26.35 -2.18
N ASP A 139 -2.28 26.12 -1.14
CA ASP A 139 -1.01 25.39 -1.23
C ASP A 139 -1.25 23.88 -1.16
N ALA A 140 -0.32 23.08 -1.70
CA ALA A 140 -0.36 21.62 -1.65
C ALA A 140 -0.35 21.11 -0.18
N PRO A 141 -1.51 20.68 0.35
CA PRO A 141 -1.61 20.26 1.74
C PRO A 141 -1.18 18.80 1.91
N ARG A 142 -1.19 18.34 3.14
CA ARG A 142 -1.14 16.92 3.47
C ARG A 142 -2.27 16.15 2.80
N PHE A 143 -2.04 14.86 2.51
CA PHE A 143 -2.97 14.04 1.73
C PHE A 143 -4.30 13.67 2.42
N ASP A 144 -4.42 13.85 3.73
CA ASP A 144 -5.69 13.82 4.48
C ASP A 144 -6.34 15.22 4.60
N GLY A 145 -5.76 16.23 3.96
CA GLY A 145 -6.25 17.59 3.93
C GLY A 145 -7.19 17.88 2.76
N THR A 146 -7.59 19.14 2.68
CA THR A 146 -8.45 19.67 1.63
C THR A 146 -7.69 20.68 0.78
N PHE A 147 -7.51 20.37 -0.50
CA PHE A 147 -6.92 21.27 -1.47
C PHE A 147 -8.03 22.12 -2.12
N ARG A 148 -7.76 23.41 -2.32
CA ARG A 148 -8.65 24.35 -3.00
C ARG A 148 -7.99 24.82 -4.28
N TYR A 149 -8.66 24.56 -5.39
CA TYR A 149 -8.19 24.95 -6.71
C TYR A 149 -9.38 25.29 -7.58
N ASP A 150 -9.22 26.25 -8.47
CA ASP A 150 -10.21 26.60 -9.50
C ASP A 150 -9.89 25.76 -10.75
N LEU A 151 -10.64 24.67 -10.93
CA LEU A 151 -10.39 23.68 -11.98
C LEU A 151 -10.82 24.14 -13.37
N ASN A 152 -11.77 25.07 -13.47
CA ASN A 152 -12.38 25.51 -14.73
C ASN A 152 -12.08 26.99 -15.08
N ALA A 153 -11.29 27.67 -14.26
CA ALA A 153 -10.92 29.08 -14.39
C ALA A 153 -12.13 30.06 -14.32
N ASP A 154 -13.19 29.73 -13.59
CA ASP A 154 -14.36 30.58 -13.38
C ASP A 154 -14.27 31.50 -12.15
N ALA A 155 -13.11 31.53 -11.50
CA ALA A 155 -12.79 32.22 -10.25
C ALA A 155 -13.49 31.65 -8.99
N VAL A 156 -14.03 30.42 -9.05
CA VAL A 156 -14.61 29.70 -7.92
C VAL A 156 -13.78 28.45 -7.62
N SER A 157 -13.09 28.43 -6.48
CA SER A 157 -12.31 27.25 -6.11
C SER A 157 -13.19 26.09 -5.63
N GLU A 158 -13.00 24.91 -6.21
CA GLU A 158 -13.53 23.66 -5.71
C GLU A 158 -12.73 23.10 -4.52
N THR A 159 -13.34 22.15 -3.82
CA THR A 159 -12.75 21.44 -2.69
C THR A 159 -12.38 20.02 -3.14
N ILE A 160 -11.09 19.70 -3.09
CA ILE A 160 -10.54 18.43 -3.53
C ILE A 160 -10.00 17.68 -2.30
N ARG A 161 -10.50 16.46 -2.10
CA ARG A 161 -10.05 15.54 -1.05
C ARG A 161 -9.79 14.16 -1.65
N PHE A 162 -8.78 13.47 -1.13
CA PHE A 162 -8.56 12.07 -1.44
C PHE A 162 -9.46 11.19 -0.57
N SER A 163 -10.32 10.38 -1.19
CA SER A 163 -11.04 9.32 -0.46
C SER A 163 -10.13 8.15 -0.07
N LYS A 164 -9.00 8.01 -0.79
CA LYS A 164 -7.89 7.08 -0.50
C LYS A 164 -6.62 7.92 -0.44
N PRO A 165 -6.27 8.47 0.74
CA PRO A 165 -5.09 9.32 0.87
C PRO A 165 -3.82 8.61 0.38
N PRO A 166 -3.00 9.22 -0.50
CA PRO A 166 -1.70 8.68 -0.87
C PRO A 166 -0.81 8.36 0.33
N LEU A 167 -0.07 7.26 0.23
CA LEU A 167 0.87 6.80 1.26
C LEU A 167 2.28 7.34 0.98
N GLU A 168 2.71 8.33 1.77
CA GLU A 168 4.09 8.85 1.70
C GLU A 168 5.01 8.15 2.69
N LEU A 169 6.13 7.61 2.20
CA LEU A 169 7.08 6.85 3.00
C LEU A 169 8.49 7.43 2.90
N ALA A 170 9.15 7.53 4.05
CA ALA A 170 10.60 7.58 4.11
C ALA A 170 11.13 6.17 4.35
N VAL A 171 12.00 5.71 3.45
CA VAL A 171 12.58 4.37 3.46
C VAL A 171 14.09 4.49 3.56
N THR A 172 14.70 3.77 4.50
CA THR A 172 16.16 3.68 4.62
C THR A 172 16.57 2.22 4.48
N THR A 173 17.45 1.94 3.52
CA THR A 173 18.02 0.60 3.38
C THR A 173 18.99 0.31 4.53
N LYS A 174 19.26 -0.97 4.82
CA LYS A 174 20.27 -1.37 5.81
C LYS A 174 21.66 -0.77 5.53
N GLY A 175 21.98 -0.51 4.26
CA GLY A 175 23.22 0.15 3.84
C GLY A 175 23.22 1.68 3.99
N GLY A 176 22.14 2.28 4.48
CA GLY A 176 22.03 3.73 4.73
C GLY A 176 21.44 4.55 3.57
N THR A 177 21.22 3.97 2.38
CA THR A 177 20.56 4.68 1.28
C THR A 177 19.15 5.09 1.66
N ALA A 178 18.86 6.39 1.56
CA ALA A 178 17.55 6.96 1.81
C ALA A 178 16.73 7.08 0.51
N LEU A 179 15.46 6.72 0.57
CA LEU A 179 14.48 6.79 -0.50
C LEU A 179 13.20 7.46 0.03
N ARG A 180 12.48 8.14 -0.86
CA ARG A 180 11.11 8.58 -0.61
C ARG A 180 10.20 7.93 -1.63
N LEU A 181 9.15 7.27 -1.16
CA LEU A 181 8.18 6.57 -1.99
C LEU A 181 6.80 7.14 -1.73
N ILE A 182 5.98 7.19 -2.79
CA ILE A 182 4.57 7.56 -2.69
C ILE A 182 3.73 6.48 -3.37
N GLY A 183 2.74 5.94 -2.64
CA GLY A 183 1.72 5.06 -3.18
C GLY A 183 0.44 5.83 -3.48
N VAL A 184 -0.10 5.71 -4.69
CA VAL A 184 -1.27 6.48 -5.14
C VAL A 184 -2.29 5.54 -5.78
N HIS A 185 -3.56 5.65 -5.36
CA HIS A 185 -4.70 5.04 -6.03
C HIS A 185 -5.72 6.12 -6.38
N ALA A 186 -5.43 6.90 -7.42
CA ALA A 186 -6.32 7.92 -7.91
C ALA A 186 -7.36 7.30 -8.87
N LYS A 187 -8.64 7.46 -8.55
CA LYS A 187 -9.71 7.25 -9.52
C LYS A 187 -10.10 8.59 -10.10
N SER A 188 -9.92 8.79 -11.40
CA SER A 188 -10.55 9.92 -12.10
C SER A 188 -12.06 9.64 -12.17
N LYS A 189 -12.85 10.38 -11.39
CA LYS A 189 -14.20 10.69 -11.84
C LYS A 189 -14.06 11.99 -12.62
N ASN A 190 -14.53 12.02 -13.87
CA ASN A 190 -14.67 13.31 -14.56
C ASN A 190 -15.46 14.25 -13.65
N PRO A 191 -15.12 15.54 -13.60
CA PRO A 191 -15.97 16.53 -12.95
C PRO A 191 -17.39 16.34 -13.49
N HIS A 192 -18.38 16.22 -12.59
CA HIS A 192 -19.78 16.16 -13.01
C HIS A 192 -20.07 17.42 -13.86
N GLY A 193 -20.28 17.25 -15.17
CA GLY A 193 -20.59 18.35 -16.10
C GLY A 193 -19.48 18.76 -17.08
N ALA A 194 -18.31 18.13 -17.09
CA ALA A 194 -17.30 18.38 -18.12
C ALA A 194 -17.70 17.73 -19.45
N VAL A 195 -18.20 18.54 -20.40
CA VAL A 195 -18.35 18.17 -21.81
C VAL A 195 -17.04 18.54 -22.51
N GLY A 196 -16.37 17.55 -23.09
CA GLY A 196 -15.22 17.74 -23.97
C GLY A 196 -15.63 18.09 -25.39
#